data_AF-A0A2V8U2U1-F1
#
_entry.id   AF-A0A2V8U2U1-F1
#
_cell.length_a   1.000
_cell.length_b   1.000
_cell.length_c   1.000
_cell.angle_alpha   90.00
_cell.angle_beta   90.00
_cell.angle_gamma   90.00
#
_symmetry.space_group_name_H-M   'P 1'
#
loop_
_entity.id
_entity.type
_entity.pdbx_description
1 polymer ?
#
loop_
_entity_poly.entity_id
_entity_poly.type
_entity_poly.pdbx_seq_one_letter_code
_entity_poly.pdbx_strand_id
1 'polypeptide(L)'
;MIFTFYDERLNSVPFLSVDGVVDGGLNLSHWPGNRSPPHLKADTSTEMALKLARDPGRADWLRGVSLVTNNHFDTDGLLSVYAVLRPDEALRHEKVLMQAARTGDFGEFTTPDAFKFDCVVTAFDDERRSPIASEIHGLPEHERYQIVYDRLLAMLPDLLDGAAAYKGLWSGRLASYMKSMMRIKDVARVREHDAAHLTVIEASEPLDEMARFNMARHHRVLTATRLDGRWLFEMAFQIFSWFETVTPPRGTRFDLSDIAAEFDRMETDGGGRWTYTGDDSLESRLYRVAPDDSPARSSLSLEAVESRLLRLFAARP
;
A
#
# COMPACT_ATOMS: atom_id res chain seq x y z
N MET A 1 7.79 16.67 -22.07
CA MET A 1 8.37 16.02 -20.89
C MET A 1 8.53 14.55 -21.19
N ILE A 2 9.58 13.91 -20.70
CA ILE A 2 9.79 12.46 -20.78
C ILE A 2 9.86 11.87 -19.37
N PHE A 3 9.60 10.57 -19.24
CA PHE A 3 9.84 9.85 -18.00
C PHE A 3 11.27 9.29 -17.97
N THR A 4 11.88 9.32 -16.81
CA THR A 4 13.10 8.56 -16.50
C THR A 4 13.02 8.10 -15.06
N PHE A 5 13.18 6.80 -14.82
CA PHE A 5 13.22 6.25 -13.48
C PHE A 5 14.38 6.88 -12.70
N TYR A 6 14.17 7.16 -11.41
CA TYR A 6 15.10 7.97 -10.64
C TYR A 6 16.47 7.31 -10.55
N ASP A 7 17.47 8.15 -10.70
CA ASP A 7 18.89 7.86 -10.53
C ASP A 7 19.56 9.16 -10.09
N GLU A 8 20.56 9.09 -9.21
CA GLU A 8 21.22 10.27 -8.64
C GLU A 8 21.81 11.22 -9.71
N ARG A 9 22.14 10.72 -10.90
CA ARG A 9 22.60 11.54 -12.04
C ARG A 9 21.57 12.59 -12.46
N LEU A 10 20.27 12.35 -12.22
CA LEU A 10 19.19 13.29 -12.51
C LEU A 10 19.25 14.56 -11.65
N ASN A 11 19.94 14.55 -10.50
CA ASN A 11 20.08 15.73 -9.62
C ASN A 11 20.81 16.92 -10.28
N SER A 12 21.41 16.70 -11.46
CA SER A 12 22.04 17.73 -12.28
C SER A 12 21.08 18.49 -13.21
N VAL A 13 19.82 18.06 -13.33
CA VAL A 13 18.81 18.67 -14.23
C VAL A 13 17.49 18.95 -13.50
N PRO A 14 16.71 19.96 -13.92
CA PRO A 14 15.38 20.18 -13.36
C PRO A 14 14.41 19.05 -13.71
N PHE A 15 13.79 18.44 -12.69
CA PHE A 15 12.77 17.41 -12.84
C PHE A 15 11.56 17.64 -11.92
N LEU A 16 10.45 17.00 -12.26
CA LEU A 16 9.31 16.77 -11.37
C LEU A 16 9.44 15.34 -10.81
N SER A 17 9.55 15.21 -9.50
CA SER A 17 9.43 13.90 -8.86
C SER A 17 7.97 13.68 -8.47
N VAL A 18 7.41 12.56 -8.90
CA VAL A 18 6.09 12.11 -8.49
C VAL A 18 6.24 10.86 -7.64
N ASP A 19 5.33 10.72 -6.69
CA ASP A 19 5.14 9.50 -5.93
C ASP A 19 6.41 8.97 -5.27
N GLY A 20 7.03 9.84 -4.49
CA GLY A 20 8.24 9.56 -3.77
C GLY A 20 8.88 10.86 -3.29
N VAL A 21 9.91 10.72 -2.46
CA VAL A 21 10.70 11.87 -2.00
C VAL A 21 12.14 11.67 -2.44
N VAL A 22 12.60 12.58 -3.29
CA VAL A 22 14.01 12.69 -3.70
C VAL A 22 14.51 14.11 -3.47
N ASP A 23 15.82 14.25 -3.36
CA ASP A 23 16.47 15.56 -3.20
C ASP A 23 16.45 16.32 -4.53
N GLY A 24 15.99 17.58 -4.49
CA GLY A 24 15.81 18.39 -5.70
C GLY A 24 14.45 18.21 -6.38
N GLY A 25 14.17 19.10 -7.33
CA GLY A 25 12.91 19.12 -8.08
C GLY A 25 11.66 19.51 -7.27
N LEU A 26 10.56 19.76 -7.99
CA LEU A 26 9.22 19.83 -7.40
C LEU A 26 8.77 18.40 -7.05
N ASN A 27 8.10 18.19 -5.92
CA ASN A 27 7.51 16.90 -5.57
C ASN A 27 5.99 16.93 -5.73
N LEU A 28 5.41 15.83 -6.19
CA LEU A 28 4.00 15.49 -6.00
C LEU A 28 3.93 14.11 -5.39
N SER A 29 3.95 14.07 -4.07
CA SER A 29 3.91 12.86 -3.28
C SER A 29 3.16 13.08 -1.97
N HIS A 30 2.52 12.01 -1.53
CA HIS A 30 1.94 11.83 -0.20
C HIS A 30 2.90 11.15 0.81
N TRP A 31 4.14 10.80 0.43
CA TRP A 31 5.11 10.22 1.38
C TRP A 31 5.53 11.25 2.45
N PRO A 32 5.80 10.85 3.70
CA PRO A 32 6.33 11.75 4.73
C PRO A 32 7.53 12.58 4.26
N GLY A 33 7.51 13.88 4.55
CA GLY A 33 8.62 14.79 4.21
C GLY A 33 8.63 15.30 2.76
N ASN A 34 7.60 15.00 1.98
CA ASN A 34 7.44 15.56 0.64
C ASN A 34 7.31 17.10 0.67
N ARG A 35 7.58 17.73 -0.48
CA ARG A 35 7.45 19.19 -0.67
C ARG A 35 6.31 19.55 -1.63
N SER A 36 5.26 18.75 -1.66
CA SER A 36 4.10 18.96 -2.52
C SER A 36 3.41 20.29 -2.18
N PRO A 37 3.14 21.17 -3.17
CA PRO A 37 2.46 22.44 -2.91
C PRO A 37 1.11 22.24 -2.19
N PRO A 38 0.78 23.05 -1.17
CA PRO A 38 -0.40 22.82 -0.34
C PRO A 38 -1.73 22.69 -1.09
N HIS A 39 -1.92 23.46 -2.18
CA HIS A 39 -3.15 23.39 -2.98
C HIS A 39 -3.25 22.15 -3.87
N LEU A 40 -2.12 21.47 -4.12
CA LEU A 40 -2.04 20.23 -4.89
C LEU A 40 -2.13 18.98 -4.01
N LYS A 41 -1.97 19.11 -2.68
CA LYS A 41 -2.08 17.97 -1.74
C LYS A 41 -3.39 17.22 -1.90
N ALA A 42 -3.31 15.89 -1.91
CA ALA A 42 -4.42 14.94 -2.00
C ALA A 42 -4.04 13.64 -1.26
N ASP A 43 -4.89 12.63 -1.30
CA ASP A 43 -4.62 11.37 -0.57
C ASP A 43 -3.57 10.51 -1.29
N THR A 44 -3.58 10.44 -2.63
CA THR A 44 -2.56 9.75 -3.44
C THR A 44 -1.79 10.72 -4.34
N SER A 45 -0.60 10.34 -4.77
CA SER A 45 0.24 11.08 -5.71
C SER A 45 -0.43 11.23 -7.08
N THR A 46 -1.22 10.25 -7.53
CA THR A 46 -2.06 10.35 -8.74
C THR A 46 -3.10 11.46 -8.61
N GLU A 47 -3.79 11.57 -7.47
CA GLU A 47 -4.73 12.67 -7.22
C GLU A 47 -4.01 14.03 -7.25
N MET A 48 -2.78 14.12 -6.71
CA MET A 48 -1.96 15.34 -6.79
C MET A 48 -1.55 15.67 -8.23
N ALA A 49 -1.17 14.68 -9.03
CA ALA A 49 -0.83 14.86 -10.44
C ALA A 49 -2.04 15.29 -11.30
N LEU A 50 -3.24 14.78 -10.99
CA LEU A 50 -4.50 15.22 -11.60
C LEU A 50 -4.85 16.66 -11.21
N LYS A 51 -4.59 17.07 -9.96
CA LYS A 51 -4.70 18.48 -9.55
C LYS A 51 -3.74 19.37 -10.33
N LEU A 52 -2.48 18.96 -10.47
CA LEU A 52 -1.50 19.68 -11.30
C LEU A 52 -1.98 19.75 -12.77
N ALA A 53 -2.59 18.69 -13.31
CA ALA A 53 -3.15 18.69 -14.66
C ALA A 53 -4.25 19.74 -14.89
N ARG A 54 -5.00 20.11 -13.85
CA ARG A 54 -6.00 21.19 -13.91
C ARG A 54 -5.48 22.56 -13.54
N ASP A 55 -4.30 22.63 -12.93
CA ASP A 55 -3.79 23.87 -12.37
C ASP A 55 -3.58 24.90 -13.51
N PRO A 56 -4.25 26.06 -13.47
CA PRO A 56 -4.09 27.09 -14.49
C PRO A 56 -2.65 27.63 -14.53
N GLY A 57 -1.90 27.54 -13.44
CA GLY A 57 -0.48 27.86 -13.32
C GLY A 57 0.46 26.70 -13.66
N ARG A 58 -0.03 25.55 -14.14
CA ARG A 58 0.80 24.37 -14.48
C ARG A 58 2.00 24.72 -15.37
N ALA A 59 1.79 25.55 -16.39
CA ALA A 59 2.85 25.96 -17.31
C ALA A 59 3.99 26.71 -16.60
N ASP A 60 3.66 27.49 -15.57
CA ASP A 60 4.64 28.21 -14.75
C ASP A 60 5.36 27.26 -13.78
N TRP A 61 4.62 26.36 -13.12
CA TRP A 61 5.18 25.34 -12.24
C TRP A 61 6.18 24.42 -12.94
N LEU A 62 5.91 24.07 -14.19
CA LEU A 62 6.74 23.16 -14.99
C LEU A 62 7.74 23.89 -15.90
N ARG A 63 7.91 25.21 -15.73
CA ARG A 63 8.82 26.00 -16.56
C ARG A 63 10.26 25.49 -16.41
N GLY A 64 10.85 25.05 -17.52
CA GLY A 64 12.20 24.49 -17.55
C GLY A 64 12.30 23.03 -17.09
N VAL A 65 11.19 22.41 -16.67
CA VAL A 65 11.11 21.00 -16.32
C VAL A 65 10.83 20.18 -17.57
N SER A 66 11.79 19.36 -18.00
CA SER A 66 11.66 18.48 -19.17
C SER A 66 11.53 17.00 -18.80
N LEU A 67 11.68 16.65 -17.52
CA LEU A 67 11.72 15.29 -17.01
C LEU A 67 10.74 15.10 -15.85
N VAL A 68 10.03 13.98 -15.84
CA VAL A 68 9.31 13.45 -14.67
C VAL A 68 9.97 12.16 -14.22
N THR A 69 10.07 11.95 -12.91
CA THR A 69 10.75 10.80 -12.31
C THR A 69 9.96 10.24 -11.13
N ASN A 70 10.20 8.97 -10.83
CA ASN A 70 9.76 8.27 -9.62
C ASN A 70 10.92 7.38 -9.15
N ASN A 71 11.09 7.25 -7.84
CA ASN A 71 12.13 6.44 -7.19
C ASN A 71 11.68 5.04 -6.75
N HIS A 72 10.42 4.70 -6.96
CA HIS A 72 9.90 3.36 -6.76
C HIS A 72 8.82 3.01 -7.80
N PHE A 73 8.36 1.76 -7.77
CA PHE A 73 7.36 1.27 -8.70
C PHE A 73 6.18 0.69 -7.96
N ASP A 74 5.02 1.27 -8.24
CA ASP A 74 3.71 0.73 -7.89
C ASP A 74 2.64 1.31 -8.85
N THR A 75 1.37 1.08 -8.50
CA THR A 75 0.24 1.59 -9.28
C THR A 75 0.08 3.12 -9.16
N ASP A 76 0.26 3.75 -7.99
CA ASP A 76 0.09 5.20 -7.85
C ASP A 76 1.21 5.98 -8.57
N GLY A 77 2.42 5.45 -8.56
CA GLY A 77 3.59 5.93 -9.28
C GLY A 77 3.43 5.91 -10.78
N LEU A 78 2.97 4.78 -11.34
CA LEU A 78 2.68 4.66 -12.77
C LEU A 78 1.63 5.68 -13.22
N LEU A 79 0.54 5.78 -12.47
CA LEU A 79 -0.60 6.63 -12.83
C LEU A 79 -0.30 8.12 -12.64
N SER A 80 0.48 8.49 -11.62
CA SER A 80 0.94 9.87 -11.41
C SER A 80 1.90 10.33 -12.52
N VAL A 81 2.85 9.47 -12.95
CA VAL A 81 3.69 9.73 -14.13
C VAL A 81 2.84 9.93 -15.38
N TYR A 82 1.85 9.07 -15.62
CA TYR A 82 0.97 9.21 -16.77
C TYR A 82 0.16 10.51 -16.74
N ALA A 83 -0.40 10.89 -15.59
CA ALA A 83 -1.15 12.14 -15.44
C ALA A 83 -0.29 13.39 -15.70
N VAL A 84 1.00 13.34 -15.38
CA VAL A 84 1.95 14.38 -15.76
C VAL A 84 2.22 14.37 -17.26
N LEU A 85 2.48 13.21 -17.86
CA LEU A 85 2.87 13.10 -19.27
C LEU A 85 1.72 13.30 -20.27
N ARG A 86 0.49 12.99 -19.86
CA ARG A 86 -0.72 12.98 -20.72
C ARG A 86 -1.91 13.61 -19.98
N PRO A 87 -1.84 14.91 -19.62
CA PRO A 87 -2.84 15.54 -18.75
C PRO A 87 -4.27 15.46 -19.29
N ASP A 88 -4.47 15.76 -20.58
CA ASP A 88 -5.82 15.76 -21.17
C ASP A 88 -6.44 14.36 -21.17
N GLU A 89 -5.65 13.32 -21.44
CA GLU A 89 -6.10 11.93 -21.39
C GLU A 89 -6.38 11.49 -19.95
N ALA A 90 -5.48 11.84 -19.02
CA ALA A 90 -5.65 11.50 -17.61
C ALA A 90 -6.89 12.16 -17.01
N LEU A 91 -7.17 13.42 -17.35
CA LEU A 91 -8.39 14.11 -16.90
C LEU A 91 -9.66 13.50 -17.48
N ARG A 92 -9.62 12.91 -18.68
CA ARG A 92 -10.75 12.14 -19.23
C ARG A 92 -11.01 10.85 -18.44
N HIS A 93 -9.97 10.24 -17.86
CA HIS A 93 -10.04 8.99 -17.10
C HIS A 93 -9.91 9.20 -15.59
N GLU A 94 -10.10 10.43 -15.10
CA GLU A 94 -9.77 10.81 -13.72
C GLU A 94 -10.30 9.82 -12.69
N LYS A 95 -11.60 9.51 -12.76
CA LYS A 95 -12.23 8.60 -11.79
C LYS A 95 -11.59 7.21 -11.80
N VAL A 96 -11.24 6.69 -12.98
CA VAL A 96 -10.60 5.38 -13.12
C VAL A 96 -9.21 5.42 -12.48
N LEU A 97 -8.43 6.47 -12.77
CA LEU A 97 -7.10 6.66 -12.21
C LEU A 97 -7.12 6.77 -10.68
N MET A 98 -8.02 7.56 -10.12
CA MET A 98 -8.16 7.70 -8.66
C MET A 98 -8.53 6.38 -7.97
N GLN A 99 -9.45 5.61 -8.55
CA GLN A 99 -9.87 4.33 -8.00
C GLN A 99 -8.74 3.30 -8.07
N ALA A 100 -7.99 3.24 -9.19
CA ALA A 100 -6.85 2.34 -9.36
C ALA A 100 -5.69 2.70 -8.42
N ALA A 101 -5.36 3.99 -8.28
CA ALA A 101 -4.35 4.47 -7.33
C ALA A 101 -4.66 4.03 -5.91
N ARG A 102 -5.86 4.34 -5.39
CA ARG A 102 -6.29 3.92 -4.04
C ARG A 102 -6.32 2.40 -3.87
N THR A 103 -6.64 1.65 -4.92
CA THR A 103 -6.62 0.19 -4.85
C THR A 103 -5.23 -0.39 -4.70
N GLY A 104 -4.24 0.14 -5.45
CA GLY A 104 -2.86 -0.33 -5.34
C GLY A 104 -2.18 0.13 -4.06
N ASP A 105 -2.31 1.42 -3.75
CA ASP A 105 -1.53 2.10 -2.72
C ASP A 105 -2.13 1.95 -1.31
N PHE A 106 -3.46 1.96 -1.19
CA PHE A 106 -4.13 1.77 0.11
C PHE A 106 -4.69 0.36 0.33
N GLY A 107 -4.63 -0.51 -0.68
CA GLY A 107 -5.27 -1.81 -0.61
C GLY A 107 -6.80 -1.73 -0.50
N GLU A 108 -7.42 -0.67 -1.03
CA GLU A 108 -8.88 -0.52 -1.04
C GLU A 108 -9.52 -1.30 -2.21
N PHE A 109 -10.57 -2.08 -1.97
CA PHE A 109 -11.35 -2.65 -3.06
C PHE A 109 -12.33 -1.61 -3.60
N THR A 110 -11.85 -0.72 -4.47
CA THR A 110 -12.65 0.41 -4.98
C THR A 110 -13.65 -0.04 -6.05
N THR A 111 -13.15 -0.72 -7.09
CA THR A 111 -13.96 -1.39 -8.12
C THR A 111 -13.29 -2.69 -8.57
N PRO A 112 -14.04 -3.65 -9.14
CA PRO A 112 -13.45 -4.82 -9.76
C PRO A 112 -12.43 -4.51 -10.86
N ASP A 113 -12.60 -3.42 -11.61
CA ASP A 113 -11.69 -3.09 -12.71
C ASP A 113 -10.41 -2.42 -12.21
N ALA A 114 -10.49 -1.56 -11.20
CA ALA A 114 -9.33 -1.02 -10.49
C ALA A 114 -8.48 -2.14 -9.86
N PHE A 115 -9.13 -3.14 -9.25
CA PHE A 115 -8.43 -4.31 -8.71
C PHE A 115 -7.70 -5.12 -9.79
N LYS A 116 -8.36 -5.37 -10.93
CA LYS A 116 -7.72 -6.08 -12.05
C LYS A 116 -6.55 -5.27 -12.60
N PHE A 117 -6.72 -3.96 -12.75
CA PHE A 117 -5.68 -3.06 -13.21
C PHE A 117 -4.45 -3.13 -12.30
N ASP A 118 -4.63 -2.97 -10.99
CA ASP A 118 -3.55 -3.07 -10.01
C ASP A 118 -2.84 -4.44 -10.06
N CYS A 119 -3.60 -5.53 -10.17
CA CYS A 119 -3.02 -6.87 -10.35
C CYS A 119 -2.16 -7.00 -11.61
N VAL A 120 -2.55 -6.34 -12.71
CA VAL A 120 -1.77 -6.34 -13.95
C VAL A 120 -0.50 -5.52 -13.78
N VAL A 121 -0.61 -4.30 -13.25
CA VAL A 121 0.54 -3.41 -13.04
C VAL A 121 1.58 -4.06 -12.12
N THR A 122 1.17 -4.49 -10.93
CA THR A 122 2.07 -5.14 -9.96
C THR A 122 2.67 -6.45 -10.48
N ALA A 123 1.99 -7.15 -11.40
CA ALA A 123 2.55 -8.37 -11.99
C ALA A 123 3.75 -8.09 -12.89
N PHE A 124 3.93 -6.89 -13.45
CA PHE A 124 5.07 -6.61 -14.32
C PHE A 124 6.40 -6.58 -13.58
N ASP A 125 6.38 -6.34 -12.27
CA ASP A 125 7.57 -6.42 -11.41
C ASP A 125 7.77 -7.79 -10.74
N ASP A 126 6.79 -8.68 -10.84
CA ASP A 126 6.84 -9.99 -10.21
C ASP A 126 7.72 -10.96 -11.01
N GLU A 127 8.80 -11.47 -10.40
CA GLU A 127 9.76 -12.37 -11.05
C GLU A 127 9.13 -13.62 -11.67
N ARG A 128 8.00 -14.10 -11.12
CA ARG A 128 7.37 -15.36 -11.52
C ARG A 128 6.24 -15.16 -12.52
N ARG A 129 5.57 -14.01 -12.48
CA ARG A 129 4.33 -13.76 -13.24
C ARG A 129 4.49 -12.66 -14.29
N SER A 130 5.59 -11.90 -14.27
CA SER A 130 5.80 -10.81 -15.22
C SER A 130 5.80 -11.31 -16.66
N PRO A 131 4.99 -10.72 -17.55
CA PRO A 131 5.04 -11.00 -18.99
C PRO A 131 6.40 -10.67 -19.63
N ILE A 132 7.22 -9.86 -18.94
CA ILE A 132 8.54 -9.41 -19.38
C ILE A 132 9.65 -9.89 -18.44
N ALA A 133 9.42 -10.94 -17.63
CA ALA A 133 10.37 -11.40 -16.61
C ALA A 133 11.78 -11.63 -17.17
N SER A 134 11.88 -12.22 -18.37
CA SER A 134 13.17 -12.46 -19.03
C SER A 134 13.91 -11.19 -19.47
N GLU A 135 13.20 -10.07 -19.66
CA GLU A 135 13.80 -8.78 -20.03
C GLU A 135 14.36 -8.04 -18.80
N ILE A 136 13.79 -8.27 -17.62
CA ILE A 136 14.12 -7.53 -16.41
C ILE A 136 14.95 -8.31 -15.38
N HIS A 137 15.01 -9.64 -15.52
CA HIS A 137 15.69 -10.51 -14.56
C HIS A 137 17.19 -10.19 -14.44
N GLY A 138 17.66 -9.99 -13.22
CA GLY A 138 19.08 -9.73 -12.92
C GLY A 138 19.57 -8.32 -13.26
N LEU A 139 18.70 -7.44 -13.74
CA LEU A 139 19.06 -6.04 -13.99
C LEU A 139 19.11 -5.23 -12.67
N PRO A 140 19.93 -4.17 -12.61
CA PRO A 140 19.84 -3.19 -11.53
C PRO A 140 18.44 -2.57 -11.46
N GLU A 141 18.03 -2.17 -10.26
CA GLU A 141 16.68 -1.66 -9.99
C GLU A 141 16.24 -0.55 -10.96
N HIS A 142 17.09 0.46 -11.16
CA HIS A 142 16.77 1.60 -12.02
C HIS A 142 16.55 1.19 -13.50
N GLU A 143 17.31 0.22 -14.00
CA GLU A 143 17.15 -0.31 -15.37
C GLU A 143 15.90 -1.18 -15.48
N ARG A 144 15.68 -2.05 -14.50
CA ARG A 144 14.47 -2.89 -14.41
C ARG A 144 13.22 -2.02 -14.44
N TYR A 145 13.13 -1.04 -13.54
CA TYR A 145 11.93 -0.21 -13.44
C TYR A 145 11.78 0.75 -14.61
N GLN A 146 12.86 1.25 -15.21
CA GLN A 146 12.77 1.98 -16.46
C GLN A 146 12.06 1.15 -17.55
N ILE A 147 12.44 -0.12 -17.72
CA ILE A 147 11.81 -1.03 -18.70
C ILE A 147 10.34 -1.29 -18.35
N VAL A 148 10.04 -1.56 -17.07
CA VAL A 148 8.66 -1.79 -16.60
C VAL A 148 7.76 -0.59 -16.89
N TYR A 149 8.21 0.63 -16.53
CA TYR A 149 7.48 1.87 -16.81
C TYR A 149 7.31 2.09 -18.31
N ASP A 150 8.35 1.92 -19.12
CA ASP A 150 8.26 2.13 -20.58
C ASP A 150 7.23 1.20 -21.22
N ARG A 151 7.17 -0.07 -20.78
CA ARG A 151 6.17 -1.05 -21.23
C ARG A 151 4.77 -0.65 -20.79
N LEU A 152 4.57 -0.36 -19.51
CA LEU A 152 3.25 -0.05 -18.96
C LEU A 152 2.70 1.29 -19.43
N LEU A 153 3.53 2.33 -19.54
CA LEU A 153 3.11 3.64 -20.07
C LEU A 153 2.68 3.55 -21.54
N ALA A 154 3.32 2.70 -22.34
CA ALA A 154 2.91 2.44 -23.72
C ALA A 154 1.57 1.69 -23.80
N MET A 155 1.30 0.80 -22.84
CA MET A 155 0.07 0.01 -22.76
C MET A 155 -1.09 0.73 -22.07
N LEU A 156 -0.80 1.78 -21.29
CA LEU A 156 -1.74 2.36 -20.34
C LEU A 156 -3.08 2.81 -20.95
N PRO A 157 -3.11 3.50 -22.11
CA PRO A 157 -4.39 3.94 -22.70
C PRO A 157 -5.37 2.78 -22.94
N ASP A 158 -4.87 1.63 -23.37
CA ASP A 158 -5.70 0.43 -23.57
C ASP A 158 -5.94 -0.31 -22.25
N LEU A 159 -4.98 -0.27 -21.32
CA LEU A 159 -5.07 -1.01 -20.06
C LEU A 159 -6.14 -0.43 -19.11
N LEU A 160 -6.37 0.89 -19.13
CA LEU A 160 -7.34 1.56 -18.25
C LEU A 160 -8.75 0.96 -18.35
N ASP A 161 -9.17 0.58 -19.56
CA ASP A 161 -10.46 -0.08 -19.81
C ASP A 161 -10.31 -1.58 -20.17
N GLY A 162 -9.08 -2.04 -20.44
CA GLY A 162 -8.76 -3.36 -20.99
C GLY A 162 -8.18 -4.37 -20.00
N ALA A 163 -8.00 -4.02 -18.72
CA ALA A 163 -7.38 -4.91 -17.72
C ALA A 163 -8.07 -6.29 -17.60
N ALA A 164 -9.36 -6.38 -17.91
CA ALA A 164 -10.12 -7.63 -17.93
C ALA A 164 -9.54 -8.69 -18.89
N ALA A 165 -8.85 -8.28 -19.96
CA ALA A 165 -8.23 -9.20 -20.93
C ALA A 165 -7.08 -10.01 -20.32
N TYR A 166 -6.44 -9.52 -19.25
CA TYR A 166 -5.26 -10.12 -18.62
C TYR A 166 -5.61 -11.12 -17.51
N LYS A 167 -6.58 -12.00 -17.77
CA LYS A 167 -7.14 -12.93 -16.76
C LYS A 167 -6.11 -13.75 -16.00
N GLY A 168 -5.03 -14.15 -16.67
CA GLY A 168 -3.93 -14.89 -16.06
C GLY A 168 -3.23 -14.15 -14.91
N LEU A 169 -3.26 -12.82 -14.92
CA LEU A 169 -2.55 -11.98 -13.94
C LEU A 169 -3.40 -11.66 -12.70
N TRP A 170 -4.73 -11.56 -12.84
CA TRP A 170 -5.62 -11.09 -11.75
C TRP A 170 -6.57 -12.15 -11.17
N SER A 171 -6.90 -13.21 -11.91
CA SER A 171 -7.99 -14.13 -11.51
C SER A 171 -7.74 -14.88 -10.20
N GLY A 172 -6.49 -15.28 -9.93
CA GLY A 172 -6.12 -15.95 -8.68
C GLY A 172 -6.31 -15.04 -7.45
N ARG A 173 -5.81 -13.80 -7.53
CA ARG A 173 -5.94 -12.82 -6.45
C ARG A 173 -7.40 -12.46 -6.20
N LEU A 174 -8.18 -12.24 -7.27
CA LEU A 174 -9.61 -11.94 -7.15
C LEU A 174 -10.37 -13.12 -6.51
N ALA A 175 -10.04 -14.36 -6.87
CA ALA A 175 -10.65 -15.54 -6.26
C ALA A 175 -10.35 -15.64 -4.74
N SER A 176 -9.11 -15.33 -4.31
CA SER A 176 -8.73 -15.27 -2.90
C SER A 176 -9.54 -14.23 -2.13
N TYR A 177 -9.59 -12.99 -2.65
CA TYR A 177 -10.35 -11.90 -2.07
C TYR A 177 -11.85 -12.24 -1.97
N MET A 178 -12.45 -12.72 -3.06
CA MET A 178 -13.88 -13.07 -3.08
C MET A 178 -14.22 -14.23 -2.16
N LYS A 179 -13.36 -15.25 -2.09
CA LYS A 179 -13.54 -16.36 -1.13
C LYS A 179 -13.58 -15.82 0.30
N SER A 180 -12.67 -14.92 0.67
CA SER A 180 -12.63 -14.32 2.00
C SER A 180 -13.89 -13.49 2.27
N MET A 181 -14.25 -12.59 1.37
CA MET A 181 -15.45 -11.74 1.51
C MET A 181 -16.75 -12.54 1.63
N MET A 182 -16.90 -13.63 0.88
CA MET A 182 -18.09 -14.49 0.94
C MET A 182 -18.20 -15.23 2.27
N ARG A 183 -17.08 -15.65 2.84
CA ARG A 183 -17.04 -16.48 4.06
C ARG A 183 -16.90 -15.67 5.33
N ILE A 184 -16.57 -14.39 5.26
CA ILE A 184 -16.13 -13.58 6.41
C ILE A 184 -17.17 -13.56 7.54
N LYS A 185 -18.47 -13.57 7.23
CA LYS A 185 -19.55 -13.62 8.23
C LYS A 185 -19.69 -14.97 8.91
N ASP A 186 -19.25 -16.03 8.26
CA ASP A 186 -19.34 -17.40 8.77
C ASP A 186 -18.09 -17.80 9.56
N VAL A 187 -16.93 -17.27 9.17
CA VAL A 187 -15.62 -17.68 9.71
C VAL A 187 -14.98 -16.63 10.61
N ALA A 188 -15.52 -15.40 10.67
CA ALA A 188 -14.96 -14.32 11.47
C ALA A 188 -15.98 -13.61 12.35
N ARG A 189 -15.50 -13.13 13.50
CA ARG A 189 -16.21 -12.23 14.41
C ARG A 189 -15.43 -10.93 14.50
N VAL A 190 -16.12 -9.82 14.25
CA VAL A 190 -15.53 -8.48 14.26
C VAL A 190 -15.99 -7.75 15.51
N ARG A 191 -15.05 -7.13 16.22
CA ARG A 191 -15.31 -6.27 17.38
C ARG A 191 -14.65 -4.92 17.14
N GLU A 192 -15.45 -3.87 17.27
CA GLU A 192 -15.00 -2.48 17.08
C GLU A 192 -14.83 -1.80 18.42
N HIS A 193 -13.63 -1.29 18.68
CA HIS A 193 -13.27 -0.60 19.92
C HIS A 193 -12.97 0.86 19.61
N ASP A 194 -14.02 1.67 19.56
CA ASP A 194 -13.95 3.07 19.12
C ASP A 194 -13.00 3.93 19.96
N ALA A 195 -12.96 3.73 21.29
CA ALA A 195 -12.07 4.48 22.19
C ALA A 195 -10.58 4.18 21.96
N ALA A 196 -10.25 3.05 21.34
CA ALA A 196 -8.89 2.63 21.03
C ALA A 196 -8.56 2.75 19.53
N HIS A 197 -9.53 3.18 18.71
CA HIS A 197 -9.46 3.11 17.26
C HIS A 197 -8.94 1.75 16.75
N LEU A 198 -9.44 0.65 17.33
CA LEU A 198 -9.00 -0.71 17.08
C LEU A 198 -10.16 -1.57 16.59
N THR A 199 -9.96 -2.23 15.45
CA THR A 199 -10.79 -3.35 14.99
C THR A 199 -10.11 -4.66 15.38
N VAL A 200 -10.86 -5.58 15.98
CA VAL A 200 -10.40 -6.94 16.29
C VAL A 200 -11.17 -7.94 15.43
N ILE A 201 -10.45 -8.75 14.66
CA ILE A 201 -10.99 -9.79 13.78
C ILE A 201 -10.55 -11.14 14.33
N GLU A 202 -11.47 -11.87 14.95
CA GLU A 202 -11.27 -13.26 15.34
C GLU A 202 -11.72 -14.15 14.18
N ALA A 203 -10.82 -14.93 13.59
CA ALA A 203 -11.10 -15.77 12.43
C ALA A 203 -10.77 -17.25 12.69
N SER A 204 -11.57 -18.17 12.15
CA SER A 204 -11.29 -19.61 12.21
C SER A 204 -10.40 -20.12 11.06
N GLU A 205 -10.03 -19.24 10.13
CA GLU A 205 -9.15 -19.54 8.99
C GLU A 205 -8.48 -18.25 8.48
N PRO A 206 -7.40 -18.36 7.69
CA PRO A 206 -6.76 -17.18 7.10
C PRO A 206 -7.69 -16.44 6.15
N LEU A 207 -7.69 -15.12 6.24
CA LEU A 207 -8.43 -14.20 5.38
C LEU A 207 -7.48 -13.42 4.48
N ASP A 208 -7.94 -13.10 3.28
CA ASP A 208 -7.26 -12.19 2.37
C ASP A 208 -7.08 -10.81 3.02
N GLU A 209 -5.91 -10.21 2.80
CA GLU A 209 -5.54 -8.95 3.46
C GLU A 209 -6.44 -7.78 3.07
N MET A 210 -6.75 -7.65 1.79
CA MET A 210 -7.66 -6.61 1.32
C MET A 210 -9.04 -6.82 1.93
N ALA A 211 -9.52 -8.07 2.02
CA ALA A 211 -10.82 -8.37 2.63
C ALA A 211 -10.91 -7.96 4.11
N ARG A 212 -9.90 -8.28 4.92
CA ARG A 212 -9.89 -7.92 6.36
C ARG A 212 -9.81 -6.40 6.56
N PHE A 213 -9.00 -5.69 5.79
CA PHE A 213 -8.81 -4.24 5.94
C PHE A 213 -10.00 -3.44 5.43
N ASN A 214 -10.64 -3.87 4.35
CA ASN A 214 -11.85 -3.23 3.83
C ASN A 214 -13.08 -3.47 4.73
N MET A 215 -13.06 -4.51 5.57
CA MET A 215 -14.10 -4.74 6.58
C MET A 215 -13.86 -3.93 7.86
N ALA A 216 -12.61 -3.64 8.19
CA ALA A 216 -12.26 -2.98 9.43
C ALA A 216 -12.72 -1.51 9.44
N ARG A 217 -13.40 -1.10 10.51
CA ARG A 217 -13.78 0.31 10.69
C ARG A 217 -12.57 1.18 10.99
N HIS A 218 -11.56 0.63 11.66
CA HIS A 218 -10.41 1.39 12.16
C HIS A 218 -9.11 1.01 11.46
N HIS A 219 -8.13 1.92 11.54
CA HIS A 219 -6.80 1.75 10.94
C HIS A 219 -5.90 0.78 11.71
N ARG A 220 -6.17 0.56 13.01
CA ARG A 220 -5.50 -0.45 13.82
C ARG A 220 -6.32 -1.72 13.72
N VAL A 221 -5.73 -2.79 13.22
CA VAL A 221 -6.42 -4.06 13.00
C VAL A 221 -5.65 -5.20 13.67
N LEU A 222 -6.22 -5.77 14.73
CA LEU A 222 -5.75 -7.02 15.32
C LEU A 222 -6.49 -8.19 14.67
N THR A 223 -5.78 -9.01 13.91
CA THR A 223 -6.30 -10.27 13.37
C THR A 223 -5.80 -11.42 14.24
N ALA A 224 -6.72 -12.24 14.71
CA ALA A 224 -6.44 -13.45 15.47
C ALA A 224 -7.03 -14.66 14.75
N THR A 225 -6.17 -15.44 14.11
CA THR A 225 -6.58 -16.59 13.30
C THR A 225 -6.34 -17.88 14.07
N ARG A 226 -7.38 -18.68 14.26
CA ARG A 226 -7.30 -19.95 14.98
C ARG A 226 -6.88 -21.09 14.05
N LEU A 227 -5.71 -21.69 14.28
CA LEU A 227 -5.19 -22.84 13.55
C LEU A 227 -4.82 -23.96 14.53
N ASP A 228 -5.40 -25.14 14.35
CA ASP A 228 -5.19 -26.33 15.20
C ASP A 228 -5.32 -26.04 16.71
N GLY A 229 -6.33 -25.24 17.07
CA GLY A 229 -6.63 -24.91 18.46
C GLY A 229 -5.78 -23.78 19.07
N ARG A 230 -4.77 -23.26 18.35
CA ARG A 230 -3.91 -22.14 18.77
C ARG A 230 -4.10 -20.89 17.90
N TRP A 231 -3.54 -19.77 18.35
CA TRP A 231 -3.71 -18.48 17.68
C TRP A 231 -2.47 -18.07 16.87
N LEU A 232 -2.70 -17.57 15.66
CA LEU A 232 -1.80 -16.66 14.96
C LEU A 232 -2.33 -15.24 15.18
N PHE A 233 -1.47 -14.33 15.61
CA PHE A 233 -1.82 -12.93 15.80
C PHE A 233 -1.05 -12.06 14.82
N GLU A 234 -1.74 -11.08 14.26
CA GLU A 234 -1.14 -9.96 13.57
C GLU A 234 -1.88 -8.67 13.97
N MET A 235 -1.16 -7.72 14.55
CA MET A 235 -1.62 -6.37 14.81
C MET A 235 -0.99 -5.45 13.77
N ALA A 236 -1.80 -4.93 12.84
CA ALA A 236 -1.34 -4.10 11.73
C ALA A 236 -1.91 -2.68 11.83
N PHE A 237 -1.09 -1.69 11.44
CA PHE A 237 -1.57 -0.37 11.08
C PHE A 237 -1.77 -0.34 9.56
N GLN A 238 -2.99 -0.03 9.09
CA GLN A 238 -3.27 0.06 7.66
C GLN A 238 -2.33 1.09 7.01
N ILE A 239 -1.87 0.78 5.80
CA ILE A 239 -0.74 1.48 5.14
C ILE A 239 -0.95 2.99 5.02
N PHE A 240 -2.18 3.44 4.73
CA PHE A 240 -2.47 4.87 4.60
C PHE A 240 -2.13 5.70 5.86
N SER A 241 -2.01 5.07 7.03
CA SER A 241 -1.62 5.77 8.27
C SER A 241 -0.16 6.20 8.30
N TRP A 242 0.64 5.76 7.33
CA TRP A 242 1.99 6.25 7.09
C TRP A 242 2.03 7.53 6.25
N PHE A 243 1.12 7.67 5.28
CA PHE A 243 1.15 8.75 4.29
C PHE A 243 0.61 10.08 4.83
N GLU A 244 1.12 11.19 4.28
CA GLU A 244 0.58 12.55 4.44
C GLU A 244 -0.66 12.76 3.56
N THR A 245 -1.82 12.35 4.07
CA THR A 245 -3.13 12.46 3.40
C THR A 245 -3.89 13.74 3.77
N VAL A 246 -4.89 14.12 2.98
CA VAL A 246 -5.75 15.31 3.26
C VAL A 246 -7.07 14.94 3.91
N THR A 247 -7.52 13.69 3.81
CA THR A 247 -8.71 13.18 4.49
C THR A 247 -8.38 12.81 5.96
N PRO A 248 -8.87 13.55 6.98
CA PRO A 248 -8.53 13.31 8.40
C PRO A 248 -9.49 12.32 9.09
N PRO A 249 -9.23 11.87 10.35
CA PRO A 249 -7.97 11.52 10.98
C PRO A 249 -7.91 10.01 11.26
N ARG A 250 -6.75 9.38 11.06
CA ARG A 250 -6.51 8.01 11.51
C ARG A 250 -5.25 8.05 12.37
N GLY A 251 -5.42 7.61 13.61
CA GLY A 251 -4.54 7.93 14.73
C GLY A 251 -3.07 7.56 14.54
N THR A 252 -2.26 8.02 15.47
CA THR A 252 -0.81 7.81 15.47
C THR A 252 -0.48 6.31 15.42
N ARG A 253 0.55 5.96 14.64
CA ARG A 253 1.20 4.66 14.76
C ARG A 253 1.97 4.62 16.07
N PHE A 254 1.83 3.53 16.81
CA PHE A 254 2.49 3.38 18.11
C PHE A 254 3.70 2.50 17.93
N ASP A 255 4.82 2.88 18.53
CA ASP A 255 5.89 1.94 18.77
C ASP A 255 5.39 0.80 19.68
N LEU A 256 5.36 -0.41 19.13
CA LEU A 256 4.93 -1.63 19.82
C LEU A 256 6.11 -2.49 20.31
N SER A 257 7.33 -1.97 20.31
CA SER A 257 8.54 -2.72 20.73
C SER A 257 8.43 -3.25 22.15
N ASP A 258 7.95 -2.42 23.08
CA ASP A 258 7.74 -2.83 24.48
C ASP A 258 6.63 -3.89 24.61
N ILE A 259 5.61 -3.82 23.76
CA ILE A 259 4.52 -4.81 23.70
C ILE A 259 5.05 -6.14 23.19
N ALA A 260 5.88 -6.14 22.14
CA ALA A 260 6.51 -7.35 21.62
C ALA A 260 7.33 -8.04 22.71
N ALA A 261 8.18 -7.28 23.42
CA ALA A 261 8.99 -7.81 24.51
C ALA A 261 8.14 -8.31 25.69
N GLU A 262 7.01 -7.66 25.98
CA GLU A 262 6.05 -8.11 27.00
C GLU A 262 5.40 -9.43 26.60
N PHE A 263 4.91 -9.56 25.37
CA PHE A 263 4.31 -10.78 24.86
C PHE A 263 5.32 -11.94 24.83
N ASP A 264 6.57 -11.70 24.43
CA ASP A 264 7.64 -12.71 24.50
C ASP A 264 7.84 -13.28 25.92
N ARG A 265 7.79 -12.43 26.95
CA ARG A 265 7.91 -12.88 28.35
C ARG A 265 6.70 -13.66 28.84
N MET A 266 5.54 -13.46 28.23
CA MET A 266 4.29 -14.13 28.58
C MET A 266 4.12 -15.47 27.86
N GLU A 267 4.85 -15.71 26.76
CA GLU A 267 4.80 -16.98 26.05
C GLU A 267 5.29 -18.14 26.92
N THR A 268 4.51 -19.21 27.00
CA THR A 268 4.91 -20.45 27.69
C THR A 268 5.64 -21.44 26.77
N ASP A 269 5.51 -21.22 25.47
CA ASP A 269 5.96 -22.16 24.45
C ASP A 269 7.18 -21.61 23.72
N GLY A 270 8.31 -22.29 23.87
CA GLY A 270 9.52 -22.01 23.10
C GLY A 270 9.30 -22.26 21.60
N GLY A 271 10.01 -21.52 20.75
CA GLY A 271 9.97 -21.74 19.28
C GLY A 271 9.40 -20.58 18.47
N GLY A 272 9.38 -19.37 19.02
CA GLY A 272 9.11 -18.16 18.26
C GLY A 272 9.34 -16.89 19.06
N ARG A 273 9.28 -15.76 18.38
CA ARG A 273 9.52 -14.42 18.92
C ARG A 273 8.48 -13.45 18.37
N TRP A 274 7.98 -12.56 19.22
CA TRP A 274 7.19 -11.42 18.79
C TRP A 274 8.10 -10.37 18.14
N THR A 275 7.75 -10.01 16.92
CA THR A 275 8.47 -9.06 16.08
C THR A 275 7.56 -7.88 15.77
N TYR A 276 8.09 -6.68 15.96
CA TYR A 276 7.48 -5.43 15.54
C TYR A 276 8.36 -4.81 14.44
N THR A 277 7.75 -4.38 13.33
CA THR A 277 8.49 -3.85 12.17
C THR A 277 8.87 -2.37 12.29
N GLY A 278 8.37 -1.64 13.29
CA GLY A 278 8.59 -0.20 13.47
C GLY A 278 7.37 0.64 13.09
N ASP A 279 7.23 1.82 13.71
CA ASP A 279 6.11 2.75 13.49
C ASP A 279 6.33 3.63 12.25
N ASP A 280 7.58 3.79 11.84
CA ASP A 280 8.02 4.43 10.61
C ASP A 280 8.07 3.48 9.39
N SER A 281 7.89 2.17 9.59
CA SER A 281 7.84 1.19 8.51
C SER A 281 6.57 1.34 7.69
N LEU A 282 6.64 1.32 6.35
CA LEU A 282 5.47 1.37 5.46
C LEU A 282 4.41 0.33 5.88
N GLU A 283 4.86 -0.91 6.14
CA GLU A 283 4.07 -1.99 6.72
C GLU A 283 4.34 -2.18 8.22
N SER A 284 3.74 -1.31 9.04
CA SER A 284 3.86 -1.39 10.50
C SER A 284 2.99 -2.53 11.07
N ARG A 285 3.65 -3.61 11.53
CA ARG A 285 3.01 -4.85 11.99
C ARG A 285 3.70 -5.39 13.24
N LEU A 286 2.92 -5.92 14.17
CA LEU A 286 3.35 -6.73 15.30
C LEU A 286 2.77 -8.15 15.13
N TYR A 287 3.64 -9.15 15.09
CA TYR A 287 3.27 -10.56 14.88
C TYR A 287 4.33 -11.48 15.50
N ARG A 288 4.04 -12.78 15.57
CA ARG A 288 4.99 -13.78 16.08
C ARG A 288 5.58 -14.59 14.94
N VAL A 289 6.90 -14.78 14.94
CA VAL A 289 7.64 -15.57 13.95
C VAL A 289 8.38 -16.74 14.58
N ALA A 290 8.54 -17.82 13.82
CA ALA A 290 9.38 -18.96 14.17
C ALA A 290 10.85 -18.67 13.79
N PRO A 291 11.83 -19.52 14.16
CA PRO A 291 13.23 -19.32 13.80
C PRO A 291 13.54 -19.29 12.30
N ASP A 292 12.61 -19.74 11.46
CA ASP A 292 12.68 -19.72 9.99
C ASP A 292 11.88 -18.55 9.38
N ASP A 293 11.53 -17.56 10.20
CA ASP A 293 10.71 -16.38 9.85
C ASP A 293 9.27 -16.69 9.40
N SER A 294 8.82 -17.95 9.49
CA SER A 294 7.43 -18.30 9.22
C SER A 294 6.49 -17.85 10.36
N PRO A 295 5.20 -17.62 10.07
CA PRO A 295 4.23 -17.26 11.12
C PRO A 295 4.17 -18.29 12.24
N ALA A 296 4.41 -17.86 13.48
CA ALA A 296 4.41 -18.72 14.65
C ALA A 296 3.13 -18.60 15.47
N ARG A 297 2.69 -19.74 15.98
CA ARG A 297 1.56 -19.83 16.90
C ARG A 297 1.93 -19.24 18.26
N SER A 298 0.99 -18.56 18.89
CA SER A 298 1.11 -18.03 20.25
C SER A 298 0.41 -18.92 21.26
N SER A 299 0.98 -19.01 22.46
CA SER A 299 0.34 -19.59 23.65
C SER A 299 -0.61 -18.61 24.34
N LEU A 300 -0.53 -17.32 24.00
CA LEU A 300 -1.38 -16.28 24.57
C LEU A 300 -2.84 -16.43 24.09
N SER A 301 -3.77 -16.08 24.98
CA SER A 301 -5.19 -15.97 24.61
C SER A 301 -5.45 -14.67 23.86
N LEU A 302 -6.47 -14.67 23.00
CA LEU A 302 -6.96 -13.46 22.34
C LEU A 302 -7.31 -12.38 23.37
N GLU A 303 -7.97 -12.75 24.47
CA GLU A 303 -8.34 -11.80 25.53
C GLU A 303 -7.13 -11.12 26.18
N ALA A 304 -6.01 -11.84 26.36
CA ALA A 304 -4.78 -11.26 26.92
C ALA A 304 -4.15 -10.25 25.96
N VAL A 305 -4.00 -10.61 24.68
CA VAL A 305 -3.43 -9.74 23.63
C VAL A 305 -4.30 -8.51 23.42
N GLU A 306 -5.60 -8.72 23.21
CA GLU A 306 -6.58 -7.67 22.98
C GLU A 306 -6.65 -6.69 24.16
N SER A 307 -6.80 -7.20 25.39
CA SER A 307 -6.87 -6.33 26.59
C SER A 307 -5.62 -5.48 26.75
N ARG A 308 -4.44 -6.01 26.38
CA ARG A 308 -3.18 -5.28 26.50
C ARG A 308 -3.07 -4.15 25.47
N LEU A 309 -3.47 -4.41 24.22
CA LEU A 309 -3.50 -3.42 23.15
C LEU A 309 -4.55 -2.34 23.41
N LEU A 310 -5.74 -2.72 23.89
CA LEU A 310 -6.79 -1.77 24.27
C LEU A 310 -6.30 -0.79 25.35
N ARG A 311 -5.60 -1.28 26.39
CA ARG A 311 -5.01 -0.41 27.42
C ARG A 311 -3.99 0.58 26.85
N LEU A 312 -3.17 0.14 25.90
CA LEU A 312 -2.18 1.01 25.24
C LEU A 312 -2.87 2.12 24.45
N PHE A 313 -3.78 1.73 23.55
CA PHE A 313 -4.39 2.66 22.60
C PHE A 313 -5.43 3.57 23.24
N ALA A 314 -6.20 3.10 24.23
CA ALA A 314 -7.17 3.96 24.91
C ALA A 314 -6.51 5.05 25.78
N ALA A 315 -5.25 4.84 26.21
CA ALA A 315 -4.50 5.85 26.95
C ALA A 315 -4.04 7.03 26.06
N ARG A 316 -4.00 6.82 24.74
CA ARG A 316 -3.54 7.76 23.72
C ARG A 316 -4.34 7.49 22.43
N PRO A 317 -5.61 7.89 22.34
CA PRO A 317 -6.48 7.55 21.21
C PRO A 317 -5.90 7.97 19.87
#